data_AF-A0A6V7JUD5-F1
#
_entry.id   AF-A0A6V7JUD5-F1
#
_cell.length_a   1.000
_cell.length_b   1.000
_cell.length_c   1.000
_cell.angle_alpha   90.00
_cell.angle_beta   90.00
_cell.angle_gamma   90.00
#
_symmetry.space_group_name_H-M   'P 1'
#
loop_
_entity.id
_entity.type
_entity.pdbx_description
1 polymer ?
#
loop_
_entity_poly.entity_id
_entity_poly.type
_entity_poly.pdbx_seq_one_letter_code
_entity_poly.pdbx_strand_id
1 'polypeptide(L)' 'ITWIDGLGNVLHSGIETSIEKEEEGPLFTVKSVLRVMPRKEHHNTTFTCQSQNAADRTPQNAKLRVE' A
#
# COMPACT_ATOMS: atom_id res chain seq x y z
N ILE A 1 6.40 0.38 1.46
CA ILE A 1 4.93 0.14 1.50
C ILE A 1 4.68 -1.18 0.80
N THR A 2 3.93 -2.09 1.42
CA THR A 2 3.61 -3.42 0.92
C THR A 2 2.10 -3.51 0.70
N TRP A 3 1.67 -4.06 -0.44
CA TRP A 3 0.25 -4.28 -0.72
C TRP A 3 -0.13 -5.73 -0.43
N ILE A 4 -1.26 -5.92 0.22
CA ILE A 4 -1.78 -7.22 0.66
C ILE A 4 -3.24 -7.34 0.21
N ASP A 5 -3.62 -8.47 -0.38
CA ASP A 5 -4.99 -8.75 -0.80
C ASP A 5 -5.90 -9.19 0.36
N GLY A 6 -7.17 -9.50 0.04
CA GLY A 6 -8.16 -9.92 1.03
C GLY A 6 -7.91 -11.29 1.67
N LEU A 7 -6.99 -12.08 1.13
CA LEU A 7 -6.60 -13.41 1.63
C LEU A 7 -5.27 -13.37 2.40
N GLY A 8 -4.61 -12.22 2.45
CA GLY A 8 -3.31 -12.05 3.12
C GLY A 8 -2.10 -12.28 2.21
N ASN A 9 -2.29 -12.43 0.90
CA ASN A 9 -1.17 -12.58 -0.04
C ASN A 9 -0.52 -11.24 -0.32
N VAL A 10 0.82 -11.23 -0.38
CA VAL A 10 1.57 -10.05 -0.79
C VAL A 10 1.50 -9.89 -2.31
N LEU A 11 1.13 -8.68 -2.75
CA LEU A 11 1.08 -8.32 -4.16
C LEU A 11 2.42 -7.75 -4.61
N HIS A 12 2.84 -8.16 -5.81
CA HIS A 12 4.11 -7.71 -6.41
C HIS A 12 3.91 -7.04 -7.79
N SER A 13 2.70 -7.09 -8.34
CA SER A 13 2.40 -6.59 -9.69
C SER A 13 1.43 -5.41 -9.66
N GLY A 14 1.52 -4.53 -10.66
CA GLY A 14 0.68 -3.34 -10.76
C GLY A 14 1.00 -2.27 -9.71
N ILE A 15 2.19 -2.33 -9.09
CA ILE A 15 2.60 -1.40 -8.04
C ILE A 15 3.61 -0.40 -8.59
N GLU A 16 3.30 0.88 -8.45
CA GLU A 16 4.20 2.00 -8.74
C GLU A 16 4.50 2.71 -7.43
N THR A 17 5.78 2.93 -7.12
CA THR A 17 6.20 3.65 -5.90
C THR A 17 7.02 4.87 -6.26
N SER A 18 6.66 6.02 -5.69
CA SER A 18 7.41 7.28 -5.80
C SER A 18 7.83 7.78 -4.42
N ILE A 19 8.93 8.52 -4.39
CA ILE A 19 9.48 9.15 -3.20
C ILE A 19 9.64 10.63 -3.51
N GLU A 20 9.03 11.47 -2.70
CA GLU A 20 9.09 12.92 -2.80
C GLU A 20 9.72 13.46 -1.52
N LYS A 21 10.76 14.29 -1.67
CA LYS A 21 11.34 14.97 -0.52
C LYS A 21 10.43 16.15 -0.15
N GLU A 22 10.16 16.33 1.14
CA GLU A 22 9.43 17.52 1.58
C GLU A 22 10.25 18.79 1.33
N GLU A 23 9.56 19.88 0.96
CA GLU A 23 10.20 21.16 0.64
C GLU A 23 10.97 21.71 1.85
N GLU A 24 10.42 21.51 3.06
CA GLU A 24 10.99 22.00 4.31
C GLU A 24 11.38 20.83 5.23
N GLY A 25 12.57 20.26 5.02
CA GLY A 25 13.19 19.37 6.01
C GLY A 25 13.86 18.11 5.46
N PRO A 26 14.25 17.18 6.37
CA PRO A 26 14.87 15.92 6.01
C PRO A 26 13.83 14.81 5.70
N LEU A 27 12.54 15.13 5.75
CA LEU A 27 11.46 14.17 5.63
C LEU A 27 11.17 13.83 4.16
N PHE A 28 10.62 12.63 3.97
CA PHE A 28 10.25 12.09 2.68
C PHE A 28 8.83 11.55 2.75
N THR A 29 8.03 11.89 1.74
CA THR A 29 6.74 11.25 1.48
C THR A 29 6.95 10.10 0.50
N VAL A 30 6.57 8.89 0.91
CA VAL A 30 6.58 7.71 0.05
C VAL A 30 5.14 7.41 -0.37
N LYS A 31 4.88 7.43 -1.67
CA LYS A 31 3.57 7.12 -2.24
C LYS A 31 3.65 5.80 -3.01
N SER A 32 2.72 4.89 -2.75
CA SER A 32 2.59 3.65 -3.50
C SER A 32 1.19 3.55 -4.10
N VAL A 33 1.12 3.24 -5.38
CA VAL A 33 -0.12 3.13 -6.16
C VAL A 33 -0.25 1.71 -6.67
N LEU A 34 -1.33 1.03 -6.29
CA LEU A 34 -1.69 -0.29 -6.80
C LEU A 34 -2.76 -0.14 -7.89
N ARG A 35 -2.46 -0.61 -9.10
CA ARG A 35 -3.37 -0.71 -10.25
C ARG A 35 -3.83 -2.16 -10.38
N VAL A 36 -5.11 -2.40 -10.15
CA VAL A 36 -5.74 -3.74 -10.25
C VAL A 36 -6.76 -3.73 -11.38
N MET A 37 -6.83 -4.81 -12.15
CA MET A 37 -7.97 -5.07 -13.02
C MET A 37 -9.11 -5.65 -12.18
N PRO A 38 -10.28 -4.98 -12.07
CA PRO A 38 -11.41 -5.50 -11.31
C PRO A 38 -11.85 -6.89 -11.82
N ARG A 39 -12.06 -7.83 -10.91
CA ARG A 39 -12.44 -9.22 -11.18
C ARG A 39 -13.47 -9.67 -10.15
N LYS A 40 -14.24 -10.72 -10.46
CA LYS A 40 -15.25 -11.28 -9.55
C LYS A 40 -14.68 -11.65 -8.18
N GLU A 41 -13.46 -12.17 -8.16
CA GLU A 41 -12.72 -12.51 -6.93
C GLU A 41 -12.41 -11.31 -6.04
N HIS A 42 -12.47 -10.08 -6.56
CA HIS A 42 -12.23 -8.85 -5.79
C HIS A 42 -13.52 -8.28 -5.15
N HIS A 43 -14.70 -8.79 -5.49
CA HIS A 43 -15.96 -8.30 -4.91
C HIS A 43 -15.99 -8.51 -3.40
N ASN A 44 -16.31 -7.43 -2.66
CA ASN A 44 -16.35 -7.43 -1.20
C ASN A 44 -15.02 -7.83 -0.53
N THR A 45 -13.91 -7.73 -1.24
CA THR A 45 -12.56 -7.97 -0.69
C THR A 45 -11.93 -6.69 -0.18
N THR A 46 -10.86 -6.82 0.61
CA THR A 46 -10.12 -5.69 1.18
C THR A 46 -8.68 -5.69 0.69
N PHE A 47 -8.22 -4.59 0.12
CA PHE A 47 -6.79 -4.35 -0.08
C PHE A 47 -6.23 -3.61 1.14
N THR A 48 -5.06 -4.05 1.59
CA THR A 48 -4.33 -3.40 2.69
C THR A 48 -3.02 -2.86 2.15
N CYS A 49 -2.70 -1.60 2.44
CA CYS A 49 -1.33 -1.12 2.32
C CYS A 49 -0.69 -1.07 3.71
N GLN A 50 0.52 -1.60 3.80
CA GLN A 50 1.31 -1.66 5.02
C GLN A 50 2.58 -0.82 4.85
N SER A 51 2.82 0.14 5.75
CA SER A 51 4.02 0.96 5.78
C SER A 51 4.87 0.66 7.02
N GLN A 52 6.19 0.69 6.85
CA GLN A 52 7.14 0.61 7.94
C GLN A 52 8.42 1.30 7.50
N ASN A 53 8.94 2.21 8.32
CA ASN A 53 10.30 2.75 8.22
C ASN A 53 11.17 2.25 9.40
N ALA A 54 12.44 2.64 9.43
CA ALA A 54 13.37 2.23 10.48
C ALA A 54 13.05 2.81 11.89
N ALA A 55 12.25 3.88 11.95
CA ALA A 55 11.81 4.48 13.21
C ALA A 55 10.55 3.78 13.78
N ASP A 56 9.82 3.04 12.95
CA ASP A 56 8.60 2.34 13.34
C ASP A 56 8.90 1.01 14.05
N ARG A 57 8.41 0.87 15.29
CA ARG A 57 8.49 -0.40 16.04
C ARG A 57 7.62 -1.50 15.44
N THR A 58 6.51 -1.11 14.80
CA THR A 58 5.53 -2.02 14.20
C THR A 58 4.99 -1.42 12.90
N PRO A 59 4.65 -2.25 11.89
CA PRO A 59 4.04 -1.76 10.66
C PRO A 59 2.69 -1.08 10.90
N GLN A 60 2.42 -0.03 10.14
CA GLN A 60 1.14 0.67 10.09
C GLN A 60 0.32 0.19 8.90
N ASN A 61 -1.01 0.11 9.02
CA ASN A 61 -1.89 -0.41 7.98
C ASN A 61 -3.01 0.57 7.64
N ALA A 62 -3.31 0.71 6.35
CA ALA A 62 -4.58 1.27 5.87
C ALA A 62 -5.29 0.25 4.99
N LYS A 63 -6.62 0.25 5.04
CA LYS A 63 -7.48 -0.78 4.41
C LYS A 63 -8.56 -0.14 3.55
N LEU A 64 -8.80 -0.72 2.38
CA LEU A 64 -9.87 -0.32 1.46
C LEU A 64 -10.68 -1.54 1.06
N ARG A 65 -11.98 -1.54 1.37
CA ARG A 65 -12.92 -2.53 0.84
C ARG A 65 -13.37 -2.11 -0.56
N VAL A 66 -13.39 -3.05 -1.49
CA VAL A 66 -13.85 -2.84 -2.87
C VAL A 66 -15.18 -3.56 -3.06
N GLU A 67 -16.15 -2.85 -3.63
CA GLU A 67 -17.52 -3.33 -3.90
C GLU A 67 -17.69 -3.72 -5.37
#